data_AF-A0A8X7YEY6-F1
#
_entry.id   AF-A0A8X7YEY6-F1
#
_cell.length_a   1.000
_cell.length_b   1.000
_cell.length_c   1.000
_cell.angle_alpha   90.00
_cell.angle_beta   90.00
_cell.angle_gamma   90.00
#
_symmetry.space_group_name_H-M   'P 1'
#
loop_
_entity.id
_entity.type
_entity.pdbx_description
1 polymer ?
#
loop_
_entity_poly.entity_id
_entity_poly.type
_entity_poly.pdbx_seq_one_letter_code
_entity_poly.pdbx_strand_id
1 'polypeptide(L)'
;MFFTSYNSTEEKIDFYILYVKEGTWTFGLRSLNTTIIPSNDQTVMSVSVERCPKRCSSHGACKVALDASGLASYSFCSCDRTHGGFDCSIEIVSHQGHIWQSIALIGSNAAAILPAYWALRHKAFAEWVIFTSSGISSGLYHACDVGTWCALSFGVLQFMDFWLSFMAVVSTFIYLTTIDEVSKRAIHTVVAILTALMAITKATRSSNIILVMAIGALGLLIGWLVEFSANLSSLSFSRGFCLNVPTRRETIGAQLSTLVRTLLRRFRWGFVLAGFSALAMAAISWKLESSESYWIWHSLWHVTIYTSSLLFLCSKVDIIINSENQTTPDGNYGLTRQDSFSRAEP
;
A
#
# COMPACT_ATOMS: atom_id res chain seq x y z
N MET A 1 10.74 -5.52 -37.39
CA MET A 1 11.85 -6.49 -37.33
C MET A 1 12.95 -5.84 -36.51
N PHE A 2 13.29 -6.41 -35.37
CA PHE A 2 14.33 -5.85 -34.49
C PHE A 2 15.59 -6.69 -34.66
N PHE A 3 16.71 -6.00 -34.85
CA PHE A 3 18.04 -6.61 -34.91
C PHE A 3 18.81 -6.20 -33.67
N THR A 4 19.51 -7.15 -33.08
CA THR A 4 20.42 -6.88 -31.98
C THR A 4 21.74 -7.56 -32.28
N SER A 5 22.78 -6.77 -32.47
CA SER A 5 24.15 -7.27 -32.61
C SER A 5 24.63 -7.72 -31.24
N TYR A 6 25.09 -8.96 -31.13
CA TYR A 6 25.46 -9.54 -29.85
C TYR A 6 26.98 -9.57 -29.65
N ASN A 7 27.71 -9.94 -30.70
CA ASN A 7 29.17 -9.99 -30.67
C ASN A 7 29.69 -9.51 -32.00
N SER A 8 30.50 -8.46 -31.97
CA SER A 8 31.18 -7.90 -33.14
C SER A 8 32.65 -7.81 -32.80
N THR A 9 33.41 -8.82 -33.19
CA THR A 9 34.87 -8.76 -33.23
C THR A 9 35.31 -8.46 -34.67
N GLU A 10 36.60 -8.17 -34.87
CA GLU A 10 37.15 -7.98 -36.22
C GLU A 10 36.97 -9.22 -37.12
N GLU A 11 36.87 -10.41 -36.51
CA GLU A 11 36.79 -11.70 -37.21
C GLU A 11 35.39 -12.32 -37.26
N LYS A 12 34.46 -11.88 -36.38
CA LYS A 12 33.15 -12.52 -36.23
C LYS A 12 32.05 -11.51 -35.93
N ILE A 13 30.94 -11.64 -36.67
CA ILE A 13 29.72 -10.86 -36.43
C ILE A 13 28.58 -11.84 -36.14
N ASP A 14 28.08 -11.82 -34.91
CA ASP A 14 26.90 -12.57 -34.48
C ASP A 14 25.77 -11.60 -34.11
N PHE A 15 24.58 -11.84 -34.66
CA PHE A 15 23.39 -11.07 -34.33
C PHE A 15 22.15 -11.95 -34.29
N TYR A 16 21.17 -11.50 -33.49
CA TYR A 16 19.86 -12.13 -33.44
C TYR A 16 18.85 -11.36 -34.27
N ILE A 17 18.03 -12.13 -34.98
CA ILE A 17 16.83 -11.63 -35.62
C ILE A 17 15.64 -12.03 -34.76
N LEU A 18 14.99 -11.04 -34.16
CA LEU A 18 13.86 -11.26 -33.26
C LEU A 18 12.53 -11.08 -33.99
N TYR A 19 11.52 -11.86 -33.58
CA TYR A 19 10.16 -11.83 -34.13
C TYR A 19 10.12 -11.99 -35.66
N VAL A 20 10.88 -12.96 -36.16
CA VAL A 20 10.85 -13.35 -37.57
C VAL A 20 9.43 -13.76 -37.96
N LYS A 21 8.98 -13.27 -39.13
CA LYS A 21 7.74 -13.70 -39.76
C LYS A 21 8.03 -14.76 -40.80
N GLU A 22 7.02 -15.57 -41.10
CA GLU A 22 7.07 -16.48 -42.25
C GLU A 22 7.32 -15.71 -43.55
N GLY A 23 8.15 -16.27 -44.42
CA GLY A 23 8.52 -15.66 -45.68
C GLY A 23 9.90 -16.08 -46.18
N THR A 24 10.24 -15.62 -47.38
CA THR A 24 11.54 -15.84 -47.99
C THR A 24 12.51 -14.74 -47.56
N TRP A 25 13.64 -15.14 -46.97
CA TRP A 25 14.69 -14.24 -46.50
C TRP A 25 15.90 -14.30 -47.44
N THR A 26 16.42 -13.15 -47.84
CA THR A 26 17.63 -13.04 -48.66
C THR A 26 18.72 -12.32 -47.87
N PHE A 27 19.87 -12.97 -47.72
CA PHE A 27 21.04 -12.40 -47.04
C PHE A 27 22.10 -12.04 -48.08
N GLY A 28 22.57 -10.79 -48.06
CA GLY A 28 23.66 -10.32 -48.91
C GLY A 28 24.86 -9.91 -48.07
N LEU A 29 26.03 -10.46 -48.38
CA LEU A 29 27.30 -10.10 -47.74
C LEU A 29 28.14 -9.28 -48.72
N ARG A 30 28.69 -8.15 -48.26
CA ARG A 30 29.61 -7.31 -49.04
C ARG A 30 30.93 -7.17 -48.28
N SER A 31 32.00 -7.73 -48.84
CA SER A 31 33.36 -7.48 -48.36
C SER A 31 33.88 -6.14 -48.91
N LEU A 32 34.44 -5.30 -48.04
CA LEU A 32 35.07 -4.02 -48.39
C LEU A 32 36.58 -4.24 -48.46
N ASN A 33 37.05 -5.00 -49.45
CA ASN A 33 38.49 -5.20 -49.63
C ASN A 33 39.12 -3.97 -50.30
N THR A 34 39.96 -3.22 -49.58
CA THR A 34 40.65 -2.01 -50.07
C THR A 34 42.08 -2.27 -50.56
N THR A 35 42.59 -3.51 -50.46
CA THR A 35 43.94 -3.88 -50.91
C THR A 35 43.89 -4.80 -52.13
N ILE A 36 44.81 -4.57 -53.08
CA ILE A 36 44.91 -5.23 -54.40
C ILE A 36 45.39 -6.69 -54.29
N ILE A 37 45.68 -7.17 -53.08
CA ILE A 37 46.14 -8.54 -52.84
C ILE A 37 44.91 -9.41 -52.57
N PRO A 38 44.67 -10.48 -53.36
CA PRO A 38 43.60 -11.41 -53.08
C PRO A 38 43.91 -12.13 -51.76
N SER A 39 43.22 -11.74 -50.67
CA SER A 39 43.27 -12.50 -49.44
C SER A 39 42.47 -13.78 -49.64
N ASN A 40 43.03 -14.92 -49.23
CA ASN A 40 42.38 -16.23 -49.35
C ASN A 40 41.39 -16.46 -48.19
N ASP A 41 40.84 -15.37 -47.65
CA ASP A 41 40.04 -15.38 -46.44
C ASP A 41 38.64 -15.91 -46.77
N GLN A 42 38.35 -17.12 -46.29
CA GLN A 42 37.04 -17.73 -46.47
C GLN A 42 36.07 -17.14 -45.46
N THR A 43 35.05 -16.42 -45.92
CA THR A 43 33.94 -16.02 -45.06
C THR A 43 32.87 -17.10 -45.04
N VAL A 44 32.57 -17.63 -43.86
CA VAL A 44 31.52 -18.62 -43.65
C VAL A 44 30.31 -17.95 -43.02
N MET A 45 29.14 -18.08 -43.64
CA MET A 45 27.86 -17.66 -43.06
C MET A 45 27.11 -18.89 -42.54
N SER A 46 26.69 -18.84 -41.28
CA SER A 46 25.80 -19.84 -40.69
C SER A 46 24.51 -19.19 -40.21
N VAL A 47 23.39 -19.84 -40.48
CA VAL A 47 22.06 -19.41 -40.02
C VAL A 47 21.44 -20.58 -39.27
N SER A 48 21.05 -20.34 -38.03
CA SER A 48 20.36 -21.33 -37.20
C SER A 48 19.11 -20.72 -36.60
N VAL A 49 18.13 -21.58 -36.36
CA VAL A 49 16.93 -21.23 -35.60
C VAL A 49 17.09 -21.80 -34.21
N GLU A 50 17.00 -20.93 -33.20
CA GLU A 50 17.01 -21.34 -31.82
C GLU A 50 15.80 -20.80 -31.07
N ARG A 51 15.40 -21.54 -30.03
CA ARG A 51 14.21 -21.18 -29.25
C ARG A 51 14.46 -19.92 -28.41
N CYS A 52 15.49 -19.94 -27.59
CA CYS A 52 15.81 -18.83 -26.70
C CYS A 52 17.28 -18.42 -26.87
N PRO A 53 17.53 -17.16 -27.20
CA PRO A 53 18.87 -16.59 -27.26
C PRO A 53 19.72 -16.95 -26.05
N LYS A 54 20.89 -17.56 -26.30
CA LYS A 54 21.86 -17.96 -25.26
C LYS A 54 21.28 -18.73 -24.06
N ARG A 55 20.18 -19.47 -24.25
CA ARG A 55 19.46 -20.12 -23.14
C ARG A 55 19.08 -19.11 -22.04
N CYS A 56 18.66 -17.90 -22.43
CA CYS A 56 18.28 -16.81 -21.54
C CYS A 56 19.42 -16.35 -20.61
N SER A 57 20.66 -16.40 -21.11
CA SER A 57 21.87 -15.98 -20.39
C SER A 57 22.05 -16.62 -19.01
N SER A 58 21.41 -17.77 -18.74
CA SER A 58 21.32 -18.41 -17.41
C SER A 58 20.62 -17.57 -16.33
N HIS A 59 19.95 -16.48 -16.70
CA HIS A 59 19.22 -15.55 -15.83
C HIS A 59 17.71 -15.59 -16.07
N GLY A 60 17.20 -16.75 -16.51
CA GLY A 60 15.79 -16.92 -16.84
C GLY A 60 15.45 -18.31 -17.34
N ALA A 61 14.17 -18.53 -17.57
CA ALA A 61 13.64 -19.78 -18.14
C ALA A 61 13.16 -19.56 -19.58
N CYS A 62 13.55 -20.46 -20.48
CA CYS A 62 13.03 -20.49 -21.84
C CYS A 62 11.60 -21.03 -21.86
N LYS A 63 10.62 -20.21 -22.23
CA LYS A 63 9.21 -20.58 -22.30
C LYS A 63 8.71 -20.53 -23.74
N VAL A 64 7.64 -21.27 -24.01
CA VAL A 64 6.95 -21.30 -25.31
C VAL A 64 5.53 -20.82 -25.09
N ALA A 65 5.05 -19.95 -25.97
CA ALA A 65 3.67 -19.49 -26.02
C ALA A 65 3.12 -19.60 -27.44
N LEU A 66 1.80 -19.59 -27.55
CA LEU A 66 1.10 -19.50 -28.83
C LEU A 66 0.75 -18.04 -29.10
N ASP A 67 0.82 -17.64 -30.35
CA ASP A 67 0.33 -16.36 -30.80
C ASP A 67 -1.19 -16.24 -30.63
N ALA A 68 -1.75 -15.04 -30.85
CA ALA A 68 -3.18 -14.79 -30.66
C ALA A 68 -4.07 -15.63 -31.60
N SER A 69 -3.54 -16.08 -32.75
CA SER A 69 -4.26 -16.97 -33.65
C SER A 69 -4.29 -18.42 -33.15
N GLY A 70 -3.33 -18.82 -32.32
CA GLY A 70 -3.14 -20.19 -31.86
C GLY A 70 -2.42 -21.08 -32.88
N LEU A 71 -2.03 -20.55 -34.04
CA LEU A 71 -1.38 -21.31 -35.11
C LEU A 71 0.15 -21.27 -35.04
N ALA A 72 0.75 -20.24 -34.42
CA ALA A 72 2.19 -20.07 -34.37
C ALA A 72 2.70 -20.14 -32.93
N SER A 73 3.61 -21.09 -32.65
CA SER A 73 4.34 -21.12 -31.40
C SER A 73 5.58 -20.24 -31.48
N TYR A 74 5.80 -19.38 -30.50
CA TYR A 74 7.03 -18.64 -30.34
C TYR A 74 7.63 -18.92 -28.97
N SER A 75 8.95 -18.81 -28.88
CA SER A 75 9.70 -18.95 -27.64
C SER A 75 10.26 -17.61 -27.19
N PHE A 76 10.33 -17.44 -25.87
CA PHE A 76 10.80 -16.21 -25.25
C PHE A 76 11.48 -16.51 -23.92
N CYS A 77 12.35 -15.59 -23.49
CA CYS A 77 12.98 -15.67 -22.19
C CYS A 77 12.12 -15.03 -21.11
N SER A 78 11.76 -15.83 -20.12
CA SER A 78 11.13 -15.38 -18.88
C SER A 78 12.25 -15.12 -17.87
N CYS A 79 12.73 -13.88 -17.82
CA CYS A 79 13.86 -13.49 -16.96
C CYS A 79 13.54 -13.62 -15.46
N ASP A 80 14.60 -13.77 -14.68
CA ASP A 80 14.56 -13.54 -13.24
C ASP A 80 14.28 -12.06 -12.93
N ARG A 81 14.14 -11.71 -11.65
CA ARG A 81 13.75 -10.35 -11.23
C ARG A 81 14.88 -9.33 -11.29
N THR A 82 16.12 -9.77 -11.42
CA THR A 82 17.31 -8.90 -11.44
C THR A 82 17.83 -8.66 -12.85
N HIS A 83 17.31 -9.39 -13.84
CA HIS A 83 17.71 -9.27 -15.24
C HIS A 83 16.54 -8.95 -16.17
N GLY A 84 16.86 -8.31 -17.28
CA GLY A 84 15.93 -7.93 -18.34
C GLY A 84 16.57 -8.05 -19.71
N GLY A 85 15.86 -7.55 -20.72
CA GLY A 85 16.20 -7.76 -22.12
C GLY A 85 15.55 -9.02 -22.70
N PHE A 86 15.66 -9.20 -24.01
CA PHE A 86 15.03 -10.31 -24.73
C PHE A 86 15.68 -11.68 -24.41
N ASP A 87 16.90 -11.67 -23.85
CA ASP A 87 17.71 -12.83 -23.50
C ASP A 87 18.19 -12.82 -22.04
N CYS A 88 17.64 -11.93 -21.21
CA CYS A 88 18.00 -11.78 -19.79
C CYS A 88 19.47 -11.44 -19.53
N SER A 89 20.16 -10.80 -20.48
CA SER A 89 21.57 -10.41 -20.32
C SER A 89 21.76 -9.08 -19.59
N ILE A 90 20.73 -8.25 -19.48
CA ILE A 90 20.83 -6.90 -18.91
C ILE A 90 20.51 -6.98 -17.42
N GLU A 91 21.49 -6.76 -16.55
CA GLU A 91 21.24 -6.58 -15.12
C GLU A 91 20.44 -5.29 -14.90
N ILE A 92 19.19 -5.41 -14.46
CA ILE A 92 18.30 -4.28 -14.17
C ILE A 92 18.42 -3.82 -12.71
N VAL A 93 18.75 -4.74 -11.81
CA VAL A 93 18.92 -4.46 -10.38
C VAL A 93 20.04 -5.33 -9.85
N SER A 94 21.03 -4.70 -9.20
CA SER A 94 22.11 -5.44 -8.58
C SER A 94 21.63 -6.27 -7.40
N HIS A 95 22.31 -7.39 -7.11
CA HIS A 95 21.96 -8.24 -5.97
C HIS A 95 21.89 -7.46 -4.64
N GLN A 96 22.85 -6.55 -4.41
CA GLN A 96 22.83 -5.68 -3.23
C GLN A 96 21.65 -4.69 -3.26
N GLY A 97 21.31 -4.17 -4.45
CA GLY A 97 20.13 -3.32 -4.65
C GLY A 97 18.83 -4.06 -4.32
N HIS A 98 18.68 -5.29 -4.79
CA HIS A 98 17.50 -6.13 -4.55
C HIS A 98 17.30 -6.42 -3.05
N ILE A 99 18.38 -6.66 -2.31
CA ILE A 99 18.34 -6.82 -0.84
C ILE A 99 17.81 -5.53 -0.17
N TRP A 100 18.36 -4.37 -0.52
CA TRP A 100 17.91 -3.10 0.06
C TRP A 100 16.47 -2.76 -0.30
N GLN A 101 16.05 -3.02 -1.54
CA GLN A 101 14.66 -2.88 -1.99
C GLN A 101 13.73 -3.76 -1.16
N SER A 102 14.10 -5.03 -0.95
CA SER A 102 13.34 -5.97 -0.14
C SER A 102 13.22 -5.53 1.31
N ILE A 103 14.35 -5.13 1.94
CA ILE A 103 14.36 -4.66 3.33
C ILE A 103 13.52 -3.39 3.48
N ALA A 104 13.61 -2.44 2.56
CA ALA A 104 12.86 -1.19 2.63
C ALA A 104 11.35 -1.44 2.51
N LEU A 105 10.91 -2.17 1.48
CA LEU A 105 9.49 -2.42 1.23
C LEU A 105 8.84 -3.28 2.31
N ILE A 106 9.49 -4.36 2.73
CA ILE A 106 8.96 -5.26 3.76
C ILE A 106 9.11 -4.61 5.15
N GLY A 107 10.27 -4.04 5.45
CA GLY A 107 10.59 -3.49 6.76
C GLY A 107 9.81 -2.22 7.10
N SER A 108 9.49 -1.38 6.11
CA SER A 108 8.68 -0.17 6.33
C SER A 108 7.28 -0.47 6.90
N ASN A 109 6.73 -1.65 6.63
CA ASN A 109 5.45 -2.09 7.19
C ASN A 109 5.46 -2.33 8.70
N ALA A 110 6.64 -2.49 9.32
CA ALA A 110 6.75 -2.53 10.77
C ALA A 110 6.27 -1.24 11.44
N ALA A 111 6.19 -0.12 10.72
CA ALA A 111 5.59 1.12 11.23
C ALA A 111 4.13 0.93 11.68
N ALA A 112 3.40 -0.06 11.15
CA ALA A 112 2.04 -0.41 11.56
C ALA A 112 1.95 -0.88 13.02
N ILE A 113 3.06 -1.39 13.59
CA ILE A 113 3.12 -1.87 14.98
C ILE A 113 2.80 -0.73 15.96
N LEU A 114 3.20 0.50 15.65
CA LEU A 114 3.01 1.64 16.56
C LEU A 114 1.53 1.99 16.77
N PRO A 115 0.73 2.30 15.72
CA PRO A 115 -0.70 2.56 15.91
C PRO A 115 -1.45 1.31 16.39
N ALA A 116 -1.04 0.09 15.98
CA ALA A 116 -1.64 -1.15 16.48
C ALA A 116 -1.45 -1.32 17.99
N TYR A 117 -0.22 -1.14 18.49
CA TYR A 117 0.09 -1.22 19.91
C TYR A 117 -0.67 -0.15 20.70
N TRP A 118 -0.71 1.09 20.20
CA TRP A 118 -1.47 2.16 20.84
C TRP A 118 -2.96 1.80 20.94
N ALA A 119 -3.57 1.32 19.85
CA ALA A 119 -4.98 0.94 19.80
C ALA A 119 -5.29 -0.19 20.79
N LEU A 120 -4.42 -1.20 20.87
CA LEU A 120 -4.54 -2.30 21.82
C LEU A 120 -4.51 -1.81 23.27
N ARG A 121 -3.59 -0.89 23.60
CA ARG A 121 -3.47 -0.32 24.96
C ARG A 121 -4.70 0.49 25.38
N HIS A 122 -5.39 1.11 24.42
CA HIS A 122 -6.62 1.88 24.66
C HIS A 122 -7.90 1.06 24.41
N LYS A 123 -7.80 -0.27 24.31
CA LYS A 123 -8.92 -1.21 24.10
C LYS A 123 -9.74 -0.92 22.82
N ALA A 124 -9.11 -0.29 21.82
CA ALA A 124 -9.67 -0.03 20.51
C ALA A 124 -9.43 -1.26 19.60
N PHE A 125 -10.18 -2.34 19.86
CA PHE A 125 -9.90 -3.65 19.26
C PHE A 125 -10.11 -3.70 17.74
N ALA A 126 -11.09 -2.96 17.21
CA ALA A 126 -11.34 -2.92 15.76
C ALA A 126 -10.14 -2.30 15.03
N GLU A 127 -9.65 -1.17 15.52
CA GLU A 127 -8.50 -0.46 14.99
C GLU A 127 -7.22 -1.29 15.14
N TRP A 128 -7.03 -1.96 16.29
CA TRP A 128 -5.89 -2.86 16.51
C TRP A 128 -5.82 -3.98 15.48
N VAL A 129 -6.94 -4.68 15.24
CA VAL A 129 -7.02 -5.74 14.22
C VAL A 129 -6.71 -5.17 12.84
N ILE A 130 -7.30 -4.03 12.48
CA ILE A 130 -7.10 -3.41 11.17
C ILE A 130 -5.63 -3.04 10.95
N PHE A 131 -4.98 -2.35 11.89
CA PHE A 131 -3.56 -1.96 11.73
C PHE A 131 -2.63 -3.18 11.67
N THR A 132 -2.91 -4.19 12.50
CA THR A 132 -2.10 -5.41 12.55
C THR A 132 -2.24 -6.21 11.26
N SER A 133 -3.48 -6.43 10.79
CA SER A 133 -3.76 -7.11 9.53
C SER A 133 -3.21 -6.32 8.34
N SER A 134 -3.32 -4.98 8.34
CA SER A 134 -2.76 -4.10 7.30
C SER A 134 -1.25 -4.27 7.20
N GLY A 135 -0.51 -4.12 8.30
CA GLY A 135 0.95 -4.25 8.29
C GLY A 135 1.44 -5.65 7.90
N ILE A 136 0.78 -6.71 8.40
CA ILE A 136 1.15 -8.10 8.07
C ILE A 136 0.87 -8.40 6.60
N SER A 137 -0.35 -8.10 6.12
CA SER A 137 -0.73 -8.40 4.74
C SER A 137 0.10 -7.63 3.73
N SER A 138 0.39 -6.35 3.99
CA SER A 138 1.27 -5.52 3.18
C SER A 138 2.71 -6.04 3.19
N GLY A 139 3.26 -6.40 4.36
CA GLY A 139 4.59 -7.01 4.45
C GLY A 139 4.70 -8.32 3.66
N LEU A 140 3.68 -9.18 3.74
CA LEU A 140 3.61 -10.43 2.97
C LEU A 140 3.43 -10.18 1.48
N TYR A 141 2.64 -9.17 1.09
CA TYR A 141 2.50 -8.74 -0.28
C TYR A 141 3.85 -8.31 -0.86
N HIS A 142 4.59 -7.43 -0.20
CA HIS A 142 5.88 -6.98 -0.71
C HIS A 142 6.95 -8.06 -0.68
N ALA A 143 6.91 -9.00 0.26
CA ALA A 143 7.76 -10.19 0.20
C ALA A 143 7.48 -11.01 -1.08
N CYS A 144 6.22 -11.14 -1.46
CA CYS A 144 5.83 -11.83 -2.69
C CYS A 144 6.18 -11.01 -3.95
N ASP A 145 6.00 -9.70 -3.90
CA ASP A 145 6.24 -8.77 -5.02
C ASP A 145 7.70 -8.73 -5.43
N VAL A 146 8.61 -8.56 -4.47
CA VAL A 146 10.07 -8.58 -4.71
C VAL A 146 10.60 -9.99 -4.94
N GLY A 147 9.78 -11.02 -4.73
CA GLY A 147 10.07 -12.41 -5.09
C GLY A 147 10.83 -13.22 -4.05
N THR A 148 10.82 -12.85 -2.78
CA THR A 148 11.42 -13.66 -1.71
C THR A 148 10.55 -14.86 -1.36
N TRP A 149 9.26 -14.63 -1.06
CA TRP A 149 8.32 -15.69 -0.69
C TRP A 149 6.86 -15.22 -0.78
N CYS A 150 5.96 -16.10 -1.23
CA CYS A 150 4.53 -15.82 -1.34
C CYS A 150 3.72 -16.78 -0.45
N ALA A 151 3.05 -16.25 0.57
CA ALA A 151 2.14 -17.04 1.42
C ALA A 151 0.84 -17.44 0.71
N LEU A 152 0.35 -16.55 -0.17
CA LEU A 152 -0.89 -16.67 -0.94
C LEU A 152 -0.63 -16.22 -2.38
N SER A 153 -1.62 -16.34 -3.26
CA SER A 153 -1.50 -15.82 -4.62
C SER A 153 -1.29 -14.30 -4.62
N PHE A 154 -0.48 -13.81 -5.56
CA PHE A 154 -0.12 -12.39 -5.66
C PHE A 154 -1.35 -11.48 -5.66
N GLY A 155 -2.39 -11.83 -6.42
CA GLY A 155 -3.62 -11.03 -6.49
C GLY A 155 -4.40 -10.95 -5.17
N VAL A 156 -4.36 -12.00 -4.34
CA VAL A 156 -5.00 -11.99 -3.01
C VAL A 156 -4.22 -11.09 -2.06
N LEU A 157 -2.89 -11.21 -2.05
CA LEU A 157 -2.02 -10.36 -1.21
C LEU A 157 -2.14 -8.89 -1.60
N GLN A 158 -2.14 -8.59 -2.90
CA GLN A 158 -2.34 -7.24 -3.43
C GLN A 158 -3.70 -6.68 -3.01
N PHE A 159 -4.77 -7.47 -3.12
CA PHE A 159 -6.10 -7.04 -2.67
C PHE A 159 -6.12 -6.73 -1.17
N MET A 160 -5.54 -7.59 -0.34
CA MET A 160 -5.47 -7.38 1.12
C MET A 160 -4.69 -6.12 1.47
N ASP A 161 -3.54 -5.89 0.83
CA ASP A 161 -2.69 -4.71 1.04
C ASP A 161 -3.45 -3.40 0.80
N PHE A 162 -4.09 -3.27 -0.37
CA PHE A 162 -4.88 -2.07 -0.69
C PHE A 162 -6.12 -1.91 0.19
N TRP A 163 -6.90 -2.98 0.37
CA TRP A 163 -8.15 -2.92 1.11
C TRP A 163 -7.92 -2.57 2.59
N LEU A 164 -6.98 -3.24 3.25
CA LEU A 164 -6.68 -3.01 4.66
C LEU A 164 -5.99 -1.66 4.88
N SER A 165 -5.18 -1.18 3.94
CA SER A 165 -4.64 0.19 3.97
C SER A 165 -5.75 1.23 3.90
N PHE A 166 -6.77 1.06 3.04
CA PHE A 166 -7.92 1.96 3.01
C PHE A 166 -8.73 1.91 4.30
N MET A 167 -8.94 0.71 4.84
CA MET A 167 -9.60 0.54 6.13
C MET A 167 -8.82 1.20 7.26
N ALA A 168 -7.49 1.11 7.30
CA ALA A 168 -6.66 1.72 8.32
C ALA A 168 -6.80 3.25 8.34
N VAL A 169 -6.78 3.90 7.16
CA VAL A 169 -6.98 5.34 7.03
C VAL A 169 -8.36 5.76 7.49
N VAL A 170 -9.42 5.12 6.98
CA VAL A 170 -10.79 5.51 7.32
C VAL A 170 -11.12 5.21 8.80
N SER A 171 -10.63 4.09 9.33
CA SER A 171 -10.84 3.72 10.74
C SER A 171 -10.13 4.69 11.69
N THR A 172 -8.96 5.20 11.31
CA THR A 172 -8.28 6.27 12.06
C THR A 172 -9.20 7.49 12.21
N PHE A 173 -9.85 7.90 11.13
CA PHE A 173 -10.76 9.05 11.16
C PHE A 173 -12.04 8.76 11.94
N ILE A 174 -12.64 7.58 11.76
CA ILE A 174 -13.83 7.15 12.52
C ILE A 174 -13.53 7.13 14.02
N TYR A 175 -12.34 6.66 14.42
CA TYR A 175 -11.91 6.64 15.81
C TYR A 175 -11.86 8.04 16.47
N LEU A 176 -11.54 9.08 15.69
CA LEU A 176 -11.51 10.47 16.15
C LEU A 176 -12.92 11.08 16.32
N THR A 177 -13.94 10.51 15.68
CA THR A 177 -15.31 11.04 15.75
C THR A 177 -15.97 10.84 17.12
N THR A 178 -17.02 11.62 17.37
CA THR A 178 -17.93 11.53 18.53
C THR A 178 -19.04 10.52 18.38
N ILE A 179 -19.12 9.86 17.22
CA ILE A 179 -20.23 8.98 16.87
C ILE A 179 -20.31 7.82 17.87
N ASP A 180 -21.54 7.38 18.16
CA ASP A 180 -21.77 6.25 19.05
C ASP A 180 -21.19 4.95 18.48
N GLU A 181 -20.87 4.00 19.35
CA GLU A 181 -20.22 2.74 18.95
C GLU A 181 -21.07 1.88 18.01
N VAL A 182 -22.40 1.98 18.06
CA VAL A 182 -23.29 1.23 17.16
C VAL A 182 -23.19 1.80 15.75
N SER A 183 -23.27 3.11 15.61
CA SER A 183 -23.09 3.80 14.34
C SER A 183 -21.66 3.64 13.80
N LYS A 184 -20.61 3.66 14.63
CA LYS A 184 -19.23 3.36 14.20
C LYS A 184 -19.11 1.97 13.57
N ARG A 185 -19.73 0.95 14.18
CA ARG A 185 -19.75 -0.41 13.62
C ARG A 185 -20.44 -0.42 12.25
N ALA A 186 -21.60 0.24 12.13
CA ALA A 186 -22.32 0.34 10.87
C ALA A 186 -21.48 1.04 9.79
N ILE A 187 -20.83 2.15 10.13
CA ILE A 187 -19.96 2.90 9.21
C ILE A 187 -18.76 2.03 8.80
N HIS A 188 -18.08 1.36 9.74
CA HIS A 188 -16.99 0.44 9.41
C HIS A 188 -17.43 -0.66 8.45
N THR A 189 -18.62 -1.26 8.63
CA THR A 189 -19.13 -2.29 7.73
C THR A 189 -19.40 -1.73 6.33
N VAL A 190 -20.07 -0.58 6.22
CA VAL A 190 -20.36 0.06 4.94
C VAL A 190 -19.07 0.43 4.21
N VAL A 191 -18.13 1.08 4.92
CA VAL A 191 -16.83 1.46 4.37
C VAL A 191 -16.07 0.21 3.92
N ALA A 192 -16.04 -0.86 4.72
CA ALA A 192 -15.35 -2.10 4.38
C ALA A 192 -15.85 -2.72 3.06
N ILE A 193 -17.17 -2.73 2.83
CA ILE A 193 -17.75 -3.22 1.59
C ILE A 193 -17.33 -2.32 0.41
N LEU A 194 -17.46 -1.00 0.57
CA LEU A 194 -17.12 -0.05 -0.49
C LEU A 194 -15.62 -0.08 -0.83
N THR A 195 -14.74 -0.09 0.16
CA THR A 195 -13.29 -0.14 -0.04
C THR A 195 -12.84 -1.48 -0.61
N ALA A 196 -13.50 -2.60 -0.26
CA ALA A 196 -13.22 -3.90 -0.86
C ALA A 196 -13.59 -3.92 -2.35
N LEU A 197 -14.77 -3.39 -2.71
CA LEU A 197 -15.19 -3.28 -4.11
C LEU A 197 -14.24 -2.37 -4.91
N MET A 198 -13.76 -1.28 -4.32
CA MET A 198 -12.76 -0.41 -4.93
C MET A 198 -11.42 -1.14 -5.15
N ALA A 199 -10.97 -1.90 -4.15
CA ALA A 199 -9.72 -2.65 -4.21
C ALA A 199 -9.77 -3.78 -5.26
N ILE A 200 -10.92 -4.43 -5.47
CA ILE A 200 -11.06 -5.47 -6.52
C ILE A 200 -11.18 -4.86 -7.91
N THR A 201 -11.97 -3.79 -8.08
CA THR A 201 -12.33 -3.31 -9.43
C THR A 201 -11.25 -2.45 -10.08
N LYS A 202 -10.48 -1.66 -9.30
CA LYS A 202 -9.45 -0.75 -9.83
C LYS A 202 -8.29 -0.51 -8.85
N ALA A 203 -7.75 -1.56 -8.22
CA ALA A 203 -6.68 -1.48 -7.21
C ALA A 203 -5.54 -0.49 -7.55
N THR A 204 -5.15 -0.43 -8.83
CA THR A 204 -3.96 0.28 -9.32
C THR A 204 -4.20 1.70 -9.84
N ARG A 205 -5.44 2.22 -9.81
CA ARG A 205 -5.66 3.63 -10.18
C ARG A 205 -5.39 4.53 -8.97
N SER A 206 -4.41 5.40 -9.11
CA SER A 206 -4.06 6.49 -8.16
C SER A 206 -5.25 7.36 -7.75
N SER A 207 -6.34 7.40 -8.54
CA SER A 207 -7.60 8.06 -8.17
C SER A 207 -8.29 7.48 -6.93
N ASN A 208 -8.08 6.19 -6.63
CA ASN A 208 -8.79 5.52 -5.54
C ASN A 208 -8.28 5.97 -4.17
N ILE A 209 -6.99 6.25 -4.04
CA ILE A 209 -6.42 6.78 -2.78
C ILE A 209 -6.91 8.19 -2.52
N ILE A 210 -6.93 9.06 -3.54
CA ILE A 210 -7.51 10.41 -3.40
C ILE A 210 -8.96 10.31 -2.94
N LEU A 211 -9.71 9.36 -3.48
CA LEU A 211 -11.11 9.12 -3.10
C LEU A 211 -11.24 8.61 -1.66
N VAL A 212 -10.38 7.69 -1.22
CA VAL A 212 -10.38 7.19 0.18
C VAL A 212 -9.97 8.29 1.16
N MET A 213 -8.95 9.09 0.82
CA MET A 213 -8.54 10.27 1.57
C MET A 213 -9.66 11.30 1.67
N ALA A 214 -10.37 11.54 0.56
CA ALA A 214 -11.53 12.42 0.53
C ALA A 214 -12.71 11.87 1.35
N ILE A 215 -12.98 10.55 1.31
CA ILE A 215 -13.99 9.90 2.15
C ILE A 215 -13.62 10.03 3.63
N GLY A 216 -12.36 9.80 4.00
CA GLY A 216 -11.88 9.96 5.37
C GLY A 216 -12.04 11.39 5.89
N ALA A 217 -11.63 12.38 5.09
CA ALA A 217 -11.80 13.80 5.40
C ALA A 217 -13.27 14.21 5.47
N LEU A 218 -14.11 13.71 4.56
CA LEU A 218 -15.55 13.94 4.57
C LEU A 218 -16.20 13.29 5.79
N GLY A 219 -15.76 12.09 6.19
CA GLY A 219 -16.23 11.39 7.39
C GLY A 219 -15.91 12.17 8.67
N LEU A 220 -14.70 12.74 8.79
CA LEU A 220 -14.38 13.67 9.87
C LEU A 220 -15.27 14.91 9.85
N LEU A 221 -15.45 15.52 8.67
CA LEU A 221 -16.24 16.73 8.52
C LEU A 221 -17.72 16.48 8.86
N ILE A 222 -18.27 15.35 8.41
CA ILE A 222 -19.63 14.91 8.78
C ILE A 222 -19.70 14.62 10.27
N GLY A 223 -18.71 13.95 10.87
CA GLY A 223 -18.68 13.72 12.32
C GLY A 223 -18.73 15.03 13.11
N TRP A 224 -17.97 16.04 12.69
CA TRP A 224 -18.01 17.39 13.26
C TRP A 224 -19.35 18.09 13.01
N LEU A 225 -19.94 17.95 11.82
CA LEU A 225 -21.25 18.53 11.50
C LEU A 225 -22.39 17.87 12.28
N VAL A 226 -22.33 16.56 12.52
CA VAL A 226 -23.32 15.83 13.33
C VAL A 226 -23.25 16.31 14.78
N GLU A 227 -22.05 16.44 15.35
CA GLU A 227 -21.85 17.02 16.69
C GLU A 227 -22.32 18.48 16.77
N PHE A 228 -22.09 19.27 15.71
CA PHE A 228 -22.62 20.62 15.57
C PHE A 228 -24.15 20.63 15.55
N SER A 229 -24.77 19.74 14.78
CA SER A 229 -26.22 19.66 14.63
C SER A 229 -26.92 19.11 15.88
N ALA A 230 -26.33 18.14 16.60
CA ALA A 230 -26.89 17.59 17.83
C ALA A 230 -26.95 18.66 18.94
N ASN A 231 -25.89 19.47 19.07
CA ASN A 231 -25.85 20.63 19.98
C ASN A 231 -26.78 21.79 19.56
N LEU A 232 -27.13 21.87 18.28
CA LEU A 232 -28.10 22.84 17.77
C LEU A 232 -29.56 22.35 17.91
N SER A 233 -29.79 21.04 17.76
CA SER A 233 -31.10 20.39 17.87
C SER A 233 -31.61 20.32 19.31
N SER A 234 -30.72 20.15 20.29
CA SER A 234 -31.05 20.24 21.72
C SER A 234 -31.59 21.62 22.11
N LEU A 235 -31.34 22.65 21.28
CA LEU A 235 -31.92 23.99 21.41
C LEU A 235 -33.32 24.10 20.76
N SER A 236 -33.61 23.37 19.67
CA SER A 236 -34.93 23.44 19.01
C SER A 236 -36.04 22.72 19.78
N PHE A 237 -35.70 21.76 20.65
CA PHE A 237 -36.71 21.04 21.44
C PHE A 237 -37.16 21.81 22.70
N SER A 238 -36.51 22.94 23.04
CA SER A 238 -37.00 23.84 24.09
C SER A 238 -37.62 25.10 23.48
N ARG A 239 -38.93 24.99 23.20
CA ARG A 239 -39.92 26.07 23.22
C ARG A 239 -39.86 27.14 22.09
N GLY A 240 -40.85 27.07 21.20
CA GLY A 240 -41.49 28.25 20.61
C GLY A 240 -40.77 28.87 19.41
N PHE A 241 -41.33 28.64 18.22
CA PHE A 241 -40.98 29.30 16.97
C PHE A 241 -41.31 30.81 17.06
N CYS A 242 -40.37 31.64 17.48
CA CYS A 242 -40.48 33.10 17.40
C CYS A 242 -39.40 33.68 16.47
N LEU A 243 -39.87 34.31 15.39
CA LEU A 243 -39.11 35.05 14.39
C LEU A 243 -38.36 36.23 15.04
N ASN A 244 -37.05 36.09 15.28
CA ASN A 244 -36.13 37.21 15.37
C ASN A 244 -34.77 36.82 14.78
N VAL A 245 -34.53 37.31 13.56
CA VAL A 245 -33.31 37.07 12.75
C VAL A 245 -32.01 37.66 13.36
N PRO A 246 -32.02 38.78 14.12
CA PRO A 246 -30.79 39.34 14.69
C PRO A 246 -30.24 38.51 15.86
N THR A 247 -31.08 38.13 16.81
CA THR A 247 -30.71 37.33 18.00
C THR A 247 -30.22 35.94 17.61
N ARG A 248 -30.77 35.36 16.52
CA ARG A 248 -30.31 34.08 15.97
C ARG A 248 -28.83 34.08 15.62
N ARG A 249 -28.30 35.19 15.07
CA ARG A 249 -26.90 35.31 14.63
C ARG A 249 -25.93 35.36 15.81
N GLU A 250 -26.32 36.07 16.87
CA GLU A 250 -25.53 36.17 18.11
C GLU A 250 -25.55 34.86 18.91
N THR A 251 -26.70 34.18 19.00
CA THR A 251 -26.79 32.86 19.66
C THR A 251 -26.01 31.79 18.88
N ILE A 252 -26.06 31.81 17.55
CA ILE A 252 -25.23 30.92 16.70
C ILE A 252 -23.74 31.22 16.90
N GLY A 253 -23.33 32.49 16.96
CA GLY A 253 -21.93 32.88 17.21
C GLY A 253 -21.42 32.41 18.57
N ALA A 254 -22.22 32.56 19.62
CA ALA A 254 -21.87 32.11 20.98
C ALA A 254 -21.78 30.58 21.09
N GLN A 255 -22.68 29.85 20.43
CA GLN A 255 -22.60 28.38 20.37
C GLN A 255 -21.45 27.89 19.51
N LEU A 256 -21.16 28.54 18.38
CA LEU A 256 -19.99 28.22 17.55
C LEU A 256 -18.70 28.42 18.36
N SER A 257 -18.59 29.50 19.12
CA SER A 257 -17.47 29.74 20.04
C SER A 257 -17.35 28.65 21.11
N THR A 258 -18.47 28.23 21.68
CA THR A 258 -18.51 27.14 22.68
C THR A 258 -18.08 25.80 22.09
N LEU A 259 -18.55 25.49 20.88
CA LEU A 259 -18.26 24.25 20.18
C LEU A 259 -16.81 24.21 19.69
N VAL A 260 -16.30 25.33 19.16
CA VAL A 260 -14.88 25.53 18.84
C VAL A 260 -14.04 25.35 20.11
N ARG A 261 -14.45 25.89 21.25
CA ARG A 261 -13.73 25.71 22.52
C ARG A 261 -13.74 24.26 23.01
N THR A 262 -14.83 23.53 22.82
CA THR A 262 -14.93 22.10 23.15
C THR A 262 -14.04 21.25 22.23
N LEU A 263 -14.07 21.50 20.92
CA LEU A 263 -13.18 20.87 19.95
C LEU A 263 -11.71 21.19 20.26
N LEU A 264 -11.40 22.44 20.59
CA LEU A 264 -10.05 22.88 20.94
C LEU A 264 -9.49 22.16 22.17
N ARG A 265 -10.35 21.81 23.15
CA ARG A 265 -9.96 21.08 24.36
C ARG A 265 -9.84 19.57 24.18
N ARG A 266 -10.55 19.01 23.20
CA ARG A 266 -10.62 17.56 22.95
C ARG A 266 -9.36 16.99 22.30
N PHE A 267 -8.67 17.82 21.52
CA PHE A 267 -7.50 17.38 20.78
C PHE A 267 -6.24 18.11 21.22
N ARG A 268 -5.14 17.36 21.30
CA ARG A 268 -3.81 17.93 21.39
C ARG A 268 -3.40 18.38 19.99
N TRP A 269 -3.63 19.67 19.68
CA TRP A 269 -3.46 20.22 18.32
C TRP A 269 -2.06 20.03 17.72
N GLY A 270 -1.02 19.96 18.53
CA GLY A 270 0.32 19.63 18.04
C GLY A 270 0.37 18.26 17.33
N PHE A 271 -0.30 17.25 17.91
CA PHE A 271 -0.40 15.92 17.30
C PHE A 271 -1.34 15.91 16.09
N VAL A 272 -2.42 16.69 16.10
CA VAL A 272 -3.33 16.82 14.94
C VAL A 272 -2.60 17.43 13.74
N LEU A 273 -1.88 18.55 13.95
CA LEU A 273 -1.10 19.22 12.92
C LEU A 273 0.02 18.31 12.39
N ALA A 274 0.75 17.64 13.29
CA ALA A 274 1.76 16.66 12.88
C ALA A 274 1.14 15.48 12.10
N GLY A 275 -0.03 15.01 12.51
CA GLY A 275 -0.78 13.94 11.84
C GLY A 275 -1.17 14.31 10.41
N PHE A 276 -1.71 15.52 10.20
CA PHE A 276 -2.01 16.03 8.85
C PHE A 276 -0.75 16.27 8.01
N SER A 277 0.35 16.75 8.61
CA SER A 277 1.63 16.89 7.91
C SER A 277 2.18 15.55 7.43
N ALA A 278 2.15 14.52 8.29
CA ALA A 278 2.55 13.16 7.91
C ALA A 278 1.63 12.57 6.84
N LEU A 279 0.32 12.85 6.92
CA LEU A 279 -0.66 12.43 5.92
C LEU A 279 -0.43 13.07 4.55
N ALA A 280 -0.11 14.36 4.53
CA ALA A 280 0.26 15.08 3.31
C ALA A 280 1.56 14.51 2.73
N MET A 281 2.53 14.17 3.58
CA MET A 281 3.77 13.52 3.13
C MET A 281 3.50 12.14 2.51
N ALA A 282 2.57 11.38 3.09
CA ALA A 282 2.12 10.13 2.48
C ALA A 282 1.56 10.40 1.08
N ALA A 283 0.58 11.30 0.95
CA ALA A 283 -0.03 11.63 -0.35
C ALA A 283 0.99 12.11 -1.41
N ILE A 284 2.01 12.86 -1.00
CA ILE A 284 3.11 13.29 -1.87
C ILE A 284 3.98 12.10 -2.29
N SER A 285 4.34 11.23 -1.34
CA SER A 285 5.17 10.04 -1.62
C SER A 285 4.51 9.17 -2.68
N TRP A 286 3.21 8.92 -2.55
CA TRP A 286 2.43 8.20 -3.55
C TRP A 286 2.44 8.89 -4.93
N LYS A 287 2.33 10.22 -4.97
CA LYS A 287 2.31 10.99 -6.22
C LYS A 287 3.67 10.99 -6.94
N LEU A 288 4.77 10.89 -6.19
CA LEU A 288 6.14 10.88 -6.71
C LEU A 288 6.63 9.49 -7.10
N GLU A 289 5.85 8.45 -6.79
CA GLU A 289 6.15 7.07 -7.13
C GLU A 289 6.32 6.87 -8.64
N SER A 290 7.50 6.42 -9.06
CA SER A 290 7.80 5.98 -10.42
C SER A 290 8.28 4.53 -10.42
N SER A 291 8.35 3.87 -11.57
CA SER A 291 8.83 2.48 -11.67
C SER A 291 10.24 2.28 -11.11
N GLU A 292 11.12 3.27 -11.23
CA GLU A 292 12.51 3.20 -10.73
C GLU A 292 12.62 3.53 -9.25
N SER A 293 11.78 4.44 -8.76
CA SER A 293 11.83 4.97 -7.39
C SER A 293 10.78 4.35 -6.45
N TYR A 294 10.02 3.38 -6.96
CA TYR A 294 8.93 2.67 -6.28
C TYR A 294 9.30 2.26 -4.85
N TRP A 295 10.40 1.51 -4.71
CA TRP A 295 10.84 0.98 -3.43
C TRP A 295 11.14 2.05 -2.37
N ILE A 296 11.51 3.27 -2.78
CA ILE A 296 11.78 4.39 -1.86
C ILE A 296 10.48 5.06 -1.46
N TRP A 297 9.72 5.54 -2.45
CA TRP A 297 8.52 6.33 -2.21
C TRP A 297 7.40 5.52 -1.58
N HIS A 298 7.25 4.25 -1.96
CA HIS A 298 6.26 3.37 -1.39
C HIS A 298 6.61 2.97 0.05
N SER A 299 7.90 2.75 0.35
CA SER A 299 8.35 2.56 1.73
C SER A 299 8.10 3.80 2.59
N LEU A 300 8.33 5.00 2.03
CA LEU A 300 8.04 6.26 2.72
C LEU A 300 6.53 6.43 2.93
N TRP A 301 5.70 6.01 1.97
CA TRP A 301 4.24 5.96 2.13
C TRP A 301 3.84 5.14 3.36
N HIS A 302 4.34 3.91 3.53
CA HIS A 302 4.02 3.10 4.73
C HIS A 302 4.41 3.80 6.02
N VAL A 303 5.65 4.27 6.12
CA VAL A 303 6.13 4.92 7.34
C VAL A 303 5.28 6.14 7.67
N THR A 304 5.00 6.99 6.68
CA THR A 304 4.26 8.24 6.88
C THR A 304 2.77 8.03 7.15
N ILE A 305 2.12 7.06 6.51
CA ILE A 305 0.69 6.78 6.73
C ILE A 305 0.42 6.16 8.10
N TYR A 306 1.26 5.21 8.54
CA TYR A 306 1.14 4.63 9.88
C TYR A 306 1.55 5.62 10.97
N THR A 307 2.56 6.46 10.72
CA THR A 307 2.93 7.55 11.63
C THR A 307 1.81 8.58 11.75
N SER A 308 1.17 8.96 10.63
CA SER A 308 0.01 9.83 10.65
C SER A 308 -1.11 9.26 11.50
N SER A 309 -1.41 7.97 11.32
CA SER A 309 -2.42 7.25 12.11
C SER A 309 -2.11 7.26 13.61
N LEU A 310 -0.86 6.98 13.99
CA LEU A 310 -0.40 7.06 15.38
C LEU A 310 -0.56 8.47 15.97
N LEU A 311 -0.16 9.50 15.22
CA LEU A 311 -0.26 10.89 15.67
C LEU A 311 -1.72 11.29 15.88
N PHE A 312 -2.62 10.89 14.98
CA PHE A 312 -4.05 11.09 15.15
C PHE A 312 -4.59 10.38 16.40
N LEU A 313 -4.26 9.11 16.60
CA LEU A 313 -4.64 8.36 17.81
C LEU A 313 -4.17 9.08 19.08
N CYS A 314 -2.89 9.47 19.15
CA CYS A 314 -2.31 10.23 20.27
C CYS A 314 -2.90 11.64 20.45
N SER A 315 -3.56 12.19 19.44
CA SER A 315 -4.15 13.53 19.51
C SER A 315 -5.42 13.56 20.36
N LYS A 316 -6.13 12.44 20.50
CA LYS A 316 -7.39 12.35 21.23
C LYS A 316 -7.12 12.44 22.73
N VAL A 317 -7.74 13.41 23.40
CA VAL A 317 -7.70 13.52 24.86
C VAL A 317 -8.83 12.65 25.44
N ASP A 318 -8.47 11.55 26.09
CA ASP A 318 -9.42 10.75 26.85
C ASP A 318 -9.80 11.51 28.13
N ILE A 319 -11.05 11.98 28.19
CA ILE A 319 -11.60 12.71 29.35
C ILE A 319 -11.73 11.80 30.60
N ILE A 320 -11.61 10.47 30.42
CA ILE A 320 -11.94 9.46 31.43
C ILE A 320 -10.88 9.35 32.55
N ILE A 321 -9.64 9.80 32.36
CA ILE A 321 -8.58 9.63 33.39
C ILE A 321 -8.79 10.55 34.60
N ASN A 322 -9.64 11.59 34.52
CA ASN A 322 -9.91 12.47 35.66
C ASN A 322 -11.10 12.05 36.56
N SER A 323 -11.80 10.94 36.28
CA SER A 323 -12.85 10.44 37.20
C SER A 323 -12.42 9.25 38.06
N GLU A 324 -11.23 8.66 37.85
CA GLU A 324 -10.73 7.55 38.68
C GLU A 324 -10.05 7.99 40.00
N ASN A 325 -9.96 9.30 40.27
CA ASN A 325 -9.42 9.79 41.54
C ASN A 325 -10.48 10.07 42.63
N GLN A 326 -11.72 9.60 42.48
CA GLN A 326 -12.75 9.71 43.54
C GLN A 326 -13.65 8.47 43.69
N THR A 327 -13.10 7.26 43.56
CA THR A 327 -13.84 6.08 44.06
C THR A 327 -12.91 5.10 44.73
N THR A 328 -13.16 4.93 46.03
CA THR A 328 -12.55 3.98 46.95
C THR A 328 -12.49 2.56 46.39
N PRO A 329 -11.49 1.75 46.76
CA PRO A 329 -11.28 0.43 46.19
C PRO A 329 -12.26 -0.57 46.81
N ASP A 330 -13.25 -1.01 46.02
CA ASP A 330 -14.01 -2.21 46.37
C ASP A 330 -13.30 -3.44 45.80
N GLY A 331 -12.71 -4.20 46.71
CA GLY A 331 -12.11 -5.48 46.43
C GLY A 331 -13.17 -6.50 46.07
N ASN A 332 -13.06 -7.11 44.89
CA ASN A 332 -13.44 -8.50 44.63
C ASN A 332 -13.09 -8.87 43.19
N TYR A 333 -11.85 -9.28 42.96
CA TYR A 333 -11.52 -10.19 41.87
C TYR A 333 -10.61 -11.27 42.42
N GLY A 334 -11.23 -12.28 43.04
CA GLY A 334 -10.59 -13.54 43.34
C GLY A 334 -10.18 -14.22 42.04
N LEU A 335 -8.89 -14.23 41.77
CA LEU A 335 -8.27 -15.11 40.78
C LEU A 335 -8.45 -16.55 41.26
N THR A 336 -9.29 -17.33 40.59
CA THR A 336 -9.36 -18.78 40.74
C THR A 336 -8.07 -19.41 40.21
N ARG A 337 -7.09 -19.55 41.10
CA ARG A 337 -5.97 -20.49 40.95
C ARG A 337 -6.44 -21.84 41.49
N GLN A 338 -6.88 -22.73 40.60
CA GLN A 338 -7.07 -24.13 40.92
C GLN A 338 -5.70 -24.82 40.91
N ASP A 339 -5.09 -24.92 42.08
CA ASP A 339 -4.04 -25.88 42.39
C ASP A 339 -4.46 -26.61 43.68
N SER A 340 -4.90 -27.86 43.57
CA SER A 340 -4.93 -28.75 44.73
C SER A 340 -4.79 -30.21 44.33
N PHE A 341 -3.55 -30.69 44.46
CA PHE A 341 -3.19 -32.09 44.66
C PHE A 341 -3.98 -32.67 45.85
N SER A 342 -4.64 -33.80 45.63
CA SER A 342 -5.22 -34.62 46.71
C SER A 342 -4.13 -35.47 47.36
N ARG A 343 -3.79 -35.15 48.62
CA ARG A 343 -3.03 -36.04 49.50
C ARG A 343 -4.03 -36.90 50.26
N ALA A 344 -3.90 -38.22 50.08
CA ALA A 344 -4.69 -39.23 50.77
C ALA A 344 -4.22 -39.42 52.23
N GLU A 345 -5.10 -40.10 52.98
CA GLU A 345 -4.94 -40.75 54.30
C GLU A 345 -5.42 -40.00 55.56
N PRO A 346 -5.94 -40.73 56.58
CA PRO A 346 -5.76 -42.17 56.87
C PRO A 346 -6.93 -43.10 56.53
#